data_AF-A0A228HMJ0-F1
#
_entry.id   AF-A0A228HMJ0-F1
#
_cell.length_a   1.000
_cell.length_b   1.000
_cell.length_c   1.000
_cell.angle_alpha   90.00
_cell.angle_beta   90.00
_cell.angle_gamma   90.00
#
_symmetry.space_group_name_H-M   'P 1'
#
loop_
_entity.id
_entity.type
_entity.pdbx_description
1 polymer ?
#
loop_
_entity_poly.entity_id
_entity_poly.type
_entity_poly.pdbx_seq_one_letter_code
_entity_poly.pdbx_strand_id
1 'polypeptide(L)'
;MVLDPSLNAVTKLTRTEFAVVRAYAQGMRPVDIANRYLLDPDEDEHLSEAQAIQRILALRDRLVQFALQHGRPEIAGMFEALRARSGVGMSRRVDAVSALEQLGQGYPQPQHEVSLWFKPSLARRLMAAEIRRIEDLTSLANRRGSSWWRAVPRIGAQSAEVITHWLVRQRSAMGAAAVKAYVLPPAAHAHRDALVPLALAPGMPYPVPLEHMLVPASNTATGPGLAADLAFVRGWLGAWTR
;
A
#
# COMPACT_ATOMS: atom_id res chain seq x y z
N MET A 1 -4.40 -18.92 -1.70
CA MET A 1 -4.47 -17.73 -2.59
C MET A 1 -3.05 -17.21 -2.72
N VAL A 2 -2.39 -17.51 -3.85
CA VAL A 2 -1.00 -17.13 -4.10
C VAL A 2 -0.95 -15.60 -4.14
N LEU A 3 -0.28 -15.00 -3.16
CA LEU A 3 0.03 -13.57 -3.17
C LEU A 3 0.88 -13.31 -4.40
N ASP A 4 0.28 -12.67 -5.40
CA ASP A 4 0.96 -12.29 -6.63
C ASP A 4 2.19 -11.43 -6.28
N PRO A 5 3.42 -11.93 -6.51
CA PRO A 5 4.65 -11.21 -6.16
C PRO A 5 4.79 -9.89 -6.95
N SER A 6 3.98 -9.69 -7.98
CA SER A 6 3.95 -8.48 -8.81
C SER A 6 3.41 -7.22 -8.10
N LEU A 7 2.89 -7.32 -6.87
CA LEU A 7 2.54 -6.14 -6.06
C LEU A 7 3.76 -5.42 -5.46
N ASN A 8 4.90 -6.11 -5.28
CA ASN A 8 6.14 -5.54 -4.72
C ASN A 8 7.22 -5.28 -5.77
N ALA A 9 7.06 -5.78 -7.00
CA ALA A 9 8.07 -5.69 -8.06
C ALA A 9 8.14 -4.31 -8.74
N VAL A 10 7.19 -3.40 -8.48
CA VAL A 10 7.08 -2.15 -9.24
C VAL A 10 8.19 -1.14 -8.89
N THR A 11 8.86 -1.26 -7.74
CA THR A 11 9.75 -0.20 -7.22
C THR A 11 11.20 -0.62 -7.00
N LYS A 12 11.52 -1.91 -6.98
CA LYS A 12 12.92 -2.36 -6.81
C LYS A 12 13.56 -2.54 -8.19
N LEU A 13 14.42 -1.60 -8.58
CA LEU A 13 15.33 -1.83 -9.71
C LEU A 13 16.35 -2.90 -9.33
N THR A 14 16.59 -3.82 -10.26
CA THR A 14 17.67 -4.79 -10.21
C THR A 14 19.01 -4.13 -10.53
N ARG A 15 20.12 -4.80 -10.20
CA ARG A 15 21.48 -4.34 -10.53
C ARG A 15 21.66 -4.11 -12.03
N THR A 16 21.07 -4.98 -12.85
CA THR A 16 21.09 -4.83 -14.32
C THR A 16 20.32 -3.59 -14.78
N GLU A 17 19.14 -3.33 -14.21
CA GLU A 17 18.37 -2.12 -14.52
C GLU A 17 19.10 -0.84 -14.09
N PHE A 18 19.78 -0.85 -12.94
CA PHE A 18 20.66 0.26 -12.53
C PHE A 18 21.83 0.46 -13.51
N ALA A 19 22.46 -0.62 -13.97
CA ALA A 19 23.53 -0.56 -14.96
C ALA A 19 23.05 0.05 -16.29
N VAL A 20 21.84 -0.31 -16.75
CA VAL A 20 21.22 0.24 -17.96
C VAL A 20 20.99 1.75 -17.84
N VAL A 21 20.41 2.20 -16.72
CA VAL A 21 20.16 3.64 -16.52
C VAL A 21 21.48 4.41 -16.37
N ARG A 22 22.49 3.83 -15.72
CA ARG A 22 23.84 4.42 -15.65
C ARG A 22 24.50 4.54 -17.03
N ALA A 23 24.47 3.48 -17.83
CA ALA A 23 25.01 3.48 -19.19
C ALA A 23 24.31 4.52 -20.08
N TYR A 24 23.00 4.65 -19.95
CA TYR A 24 22.23 5.68 -20.65
C TYR A 24 22.59 7.09 -20.16
N ALA A 25 22.74 7.27 -18.84
CA ALA A 25 23.21 8.51 -18.25
C ALA A 25 24.65 8.86 -18.64
N GLN A 26 25.45 7.89 -19.10
CA GLN A 26 26.81 8.04 -19.67
C GLN A 26 26.80 8.36 -21.18
N GLY A 27 25.63 8.48 -21.80
CA GLY A 27 25.51 8.84 -23.21
C GLY A 27 25.70 7.67 -24.19
N MET A 28 25.70 6.43 -23.69
CA MET A 28 25.70 5.26 -24.57
C MET A 28 24.42 5.19 -25.40
N ARG A 29 24.50 4.59 -26.59
CA ARG A 29 23.36 4.51 -27.51
C ARG A 29 22.27 3.58 -26.95
N PRO A 30 20.99 4.01 -26.93
CA PRO A 30 19.89 3.22 -26.35
C PRO A 30 19.80 1.77 -26.86
N VAL A 31 19.94 1.58 -28.17
CA VAL A 31 19.85 0.26 -28.81
C VAL A 31 20.94 -0.71 -28.36
N ASP A 32 22.18 -0.21 -28.23
CA ASP A 32 23.34 -1.01 -27.83
C ASP A 32 23.20 -1.46 -26.36
N ILE A 33 22.72 -0.57 -25.49
CA ILE A 33 22.45 -0.89 -24.08
C ILE A 33 21.30 -1.89 -23.96
N ALA A 34 20.18 -1.62 -24.65
CA ALA A 34 18.97 -2.41 -24.50
C ALA A 34 19.14 -3.84 -25.01
N ASN A 35 19.79 -4.03 -26.16
CA ASN A 35 20.05 -5.37 -26.69
C ASN A 35 21.06 -6.15 -25.85
N ARG A 36 21.99 -5.47 -25.16
CA ARG A 36 22.99 -6.12 -24.30
C ARG A 36 22.45 -6.53 -22.93
N TYR A 37 21.49 -5.78 -22.38
CA TYR A 37 21.09 -5.91 -20.97
C TYR A 37 19.59 -6.14 -20.73
N LEU A 38 18.72 -5.91 -21.71
CA LEU A 38 17.25 -5.97 -21.56
C LEU A 38 16.58 -7.07 -22.40
N LEU A 39 17.35 -7.85 -23.16
CA LEU A 39 16.87 -9.03 -23.88
C LEU A 39 17.35 -10.29 -23.17
N ASP A 40 16.57 -11.36 -23.28
CA ASP A 40 17.02 -12.69 -22.91
C ASP A 40 18.07 -13.16 -23.93
N PRO A 41 19.21 -13.74 -23.53
CA PRO A 41 20.20 -14.29 -24.47
C PRO A 41 19.63 -15.29 -25.50
N ASP A 42 18.48 -15.92 -25.22
CA ASP A 42 17.82 -16.86 -26.12
C ASP A 42 16.81 -16.21 -27.09
N GLU A 43 16.66 -14.87 -27.06
CA GLU A 43 15.71 -14.12 -27.89
C GLU A 43 16.39 -13.63 -29.19
N ASP A 44 16.02 -14.20 -30.34
CA ASP A 44 16.63 -13.88 -31.65
C ASP A 44 16.25 -12.48 -32.20
N GLU A 45 15.32 -11.78 -31.54
CA GLU A 45 14.79 -10.49 -32.00
C GLU A 45 15.46 -9.30 -31.30
N HIS A 46 16.13 -8.44 -32.08
CA HIS A 46 16.75 -7.22 -31.58
C HIS A 46 15.73 -6.08 -31.46
N LEU A 47 15.88 -5.25 -30.44
CA LEU A 47 15.04 -4.06 -30.28
C LEU A 47 15.39 -2.99 -31.32
N SER A 48 14.35 -2.41 -31.92
CA SER A 48 14.49 -1.14 -32.65
C SER A 48 14.90 -0.01 -31.69
N GLU A 49 15.49 1.05 -32.24
CA GLU A 49 15.88 2.22 -31.45
C GLU A 49 14.69 2.84 -30.69
N ALA A 50 13.51 2.88 -31.30
CA ALA A 50 12.30 3.37 -30.66
C ALA A 50 11.90 2.51 -29.45
N GLN A 51 11.91 1.18 -29.59
CA GLN A 51 11.57 0.26 -28.49
C GLN A 51 12.61 0.34 -27.36
N ALA A 52 13.91 0.40 -27.71
CA ALA A 52 14.99 0.55 -26.74
C ALA A 52 14.83 1.85 -25.92
N ILE A 53 14.55 2.98 -26.59
CA ILE A 53 14.29 4.25 -25.92
C ILE A 53 13.09 4.12 -24.96
N GLN A 54 11.97 3.54 -25.39
CA GLN A 54 10.80 3.38 -24.53
C GLN A 54 11.10 2.54 -23.27
N ARG A 55 11.83 1.43 -23.42
CA ARG A 55 12.21 0.58 -22.27
C ARG A 55 13.13 1.32 -21.29
N ILE A 56 14.12 2.05 -21.79
CA ILE A 56 15.04 2.83 -20.94
C ILE A 56 14.30 3.96 -20.22
N LEU A 57 13.38 4.66 -20.90
CA LEU A 57 12.58 5.71 -20.27
C LEU A 57 11.68 5.14 -19.16
N ALA A 58 11.12 3.94 -19.34
CA ALA A 58 10.37 3.26 -18.29
C ALA A 58 11.25 2.93 -17.06
N LEU A 59 12.50 2.48 -17.26
CA LEU A 59 13.45 2.24 -16.17
C LEU A 59 13.84 3.53 -15.45
N ARG A 60 14.04 4.62 -16.21
CA ARG A 60 14.28 5.95 -15.64
C ARG A 60 13.09 6.41 -14.80
N ASP A 61 11.85 6.24 -15.26
CA ASP A 61 10.66 6.65 -14.51
C ASP A 61 10.56 5.87 -13.20
N ARG A 62 10.92 4.57 -13.20
CA ARG A 62 11.05 3.78 -11.97
C ARG A 62 12.19 4.27 -11.07
N LEU A 63 13.33 4.67 -11.62
CA LEU A 63 14.43 5.27 -10.85
C LEU A 63 14.00 6.57 -10.17
N VAL A 64 13.28 7.44 -10.89
CA VAL A 64 12.71 8.69 -10.34
C VAL A 64 11.75 8.37 -9.20
N GLN A 65 10.84 7.42 -9.40
CA GLN A 65 9.92 6.97 -8.35
C GLN A 65 10.68 6.42 -7.13
N PHE A 66 11.73 5.62 -7.34
CA PHE A 66 12.58 5.09 -6.28
C PHE A 66 13.29 6.22 -5.51
N ALA A 67 13.85 7.21 -6.21
CA ALA A 67 14.48 8.37 -5.57
C ALA A 67 13.50 9.14 -4.67
N LEU A 68 12.26 9.35 -5.14
CA LEU A 68 11.21 10.02 -4.36
C LEU A 68 10.82 9.20 -3.12
N GLN A 69 10.74 7.88 -3.22
CA GLN A 69 10.48 7.00 -2.07
C GLN A 69 11.56 7.04 -1.00
N HIS A 70 12.79 7.40 -1.37
CA HIS A 70 13.91 7.58 -0.46
C HIS A 70 14.14 9.04 -0.04
N GLY A 71 13.22 9.95 -0.37
CA GLY A 71 13.33 11.36 0.00
C GLY A 71 14.48 12.08 -0.71
N ARG A 72 14.78 11.71 -1.95
CA ARG A 72 15.83 12.31 -2.81
C ARG A 72 15.22 13.08 -4.00
N PRO A 73 14.40 14.13 -3.79
CA PRO A 73 13.77 14.88 -4.88
C PRO A 73 14.78 15.59 -5.80
N GLU A 74 15.95 15.94 -5.28
CA GLU A 74 17.07 16.50 -6.05
C GLU A 74 17.60 15.50 -7.08
N ILE A 75 17.67 14.22 -6.73
CA ILE A 75 18.06 13.16 -7.65
C ILE A 75 16.95 12.94 -8.67
N ALA A 76 15.70 12.85 -8.23
CA ALA A 76 14.54 12.72 -9.12
C ALA A 76 14.52 13.81 -10.22
N GLY A 77 14.69 15.08 -9.84
CA GLY A 77 14.71 16.20 -10.79
C GLY A 77 15.84 16.13 -11.83
N MET A 78 17.00 15.55 -11.49
CA MET A 78 18.09 15.34 -12.45
C MET A 78 17.72 14.36 -13.57
N PHE A 79 16.85 13.39 -13.29
CA PHE A 79 16.42 12.37 -14.26
C PHE A 79 15.11 12.74 -14.96
N GLU A 80 14.24 13.57 -14.38
CA GLU A 80 13.07 14.11 -15.09
C GLU A 80 13.49 14.95 -16.32
N ALA A 81 14.56 15.74 -16.17
CA ALA A 81 15.12 16.58 -17.23
C ALA A 81 15.70 15.78 -18.41
N LEU A 82 16.02 14.49 -18.24
CA LEU A 82 16.56 13.63 -19.31
C LEU A 82 15.55 13.34 -20.44
N ARG A 83 14.30 13.77 -20.32
CA ARG A 83 13.38 13.78 -21.48
C ARG A 83 13.92 14.64 -22.63
N ALA A 84 14.79 15.62 -22.31
CA ALA A 84 15.56 16.42 -23.28
C ALA A 84 17.06 16.11 -23.13
N ARG A 85 17.72 15.72 -24.22
CA ARG A 85 19.16 15.38 -24.25
C ARG A 85 20.02 16.61 -23.88
N SER A 86 20.29 16.81 -22.60
CA SER A 86 21.23 17.83 -22.11
C SER A 86 22.51 17.14 -21.65
N GLY A 87 23.62 17.40 -22.34
CA GLY A 87 24.95 16.83 -22.07
C GLY A 87 25.63 17.40 -20.81
N VAL A 88 25.07 18.45 -20.21
CA VAL A 88 25.60 19.06 -18.99
C VAL A 88 25.16 18.25 -17.77
N GLY A 89 26.10 17.71 -17.01
CA GLY A 89 25.84 17.02 -15.74
C GLY A 89 25.96 15.49 -15.74
N MET A 90 26.65 14.91 -16.72
CA MET A 90 26.80 13.45 -16.85
C MET A 90 27.42 12.76 -15.62
N SER A 91 28.56 13.25 -15.12
CA SER A 91 29.23 12.68 -13.93
C SER A 91 28.31 12.69 -12.70
N ARG A 92 27.68 13.84 -12.45
CA ARG A 92 26.72 14.01 -11.35
C ARG A 92 25.54 13.02 -11.43
N ARG A 93 25.04 12.72 -12.63
CA ARG A 93 23.98 11.71 -12.82
C ARG A 93 24.48 10.30 -12.52
N VAL A 94 25.66 9.94 -13.00
CA VAL A 94 26.26 8.62 -12.72
C VAL A 94 26.45 8.43 -11.21
N ASP A 95 26.98 9.45 -10.52
CA ASP A 95 27.15 9.44 -9.07
C ASP A 95 25.80 9.29 -8.35
N ALA A 96 24.76 9.98 -8.84
CA ALA A 96 23.42 9.87 -8.29
C ALA A 96 22.80 8.48 -8.48
N VAL A 97 22.97 7.83 -9.65
CA VAL A 97 22.53 6.43 -9.84
C VAL A 97 23.28 5.51 -8.88
N SER A 98 24.59 5.68 -8.73
CA SER A 98 25.41 4.88 -7.83
C SER A 98 25.00 5.05 -6.36
N ALA A 99 24.66 6.28 -5.94
CA ALA A 99 24.15 6.54 -4.61
C ALA A 99 22.80 5.85 -4.36
N LEU A 100 21.89 5.84 -5.35
CA LEU A 100 20.61 5.14 -5.27
C LEU A 100 20.78 3.62 -5.25
N GLU A 101 21.73 3.05 -5.99
CA GLU A 101 21.98 1.59 -6.00
C GLU A 101 22.36 1.05 -4.62
N GLN A 102 22.97 1.87 -3.76
CA GLN A 102 23.31 1.50 -2.38
C GLN A 102 22.11 1.53 -1.42
N LEU A 103 20.98 2.09 -1.85
CA LEU A 103 19.78 2.16 -1.01
C LEU A 103 19.04 0.83 -1.02
N GLY A 104 18.56 0.43 0.16
CA GLY A 104 17.71 -0.74 0.32
C GLY A 104 16.29 -0.52 -0.22
N GLN A 105 15.34 -1.33 0.23
CA GLN A 105 13.94 -1.12 -0.12
C GLN A 105 13.41 0.19 0.49
N GLY A 106 12.71 1.00 -0.30
CA GLY A 106 12.01 2.19 0.19
C GLY A 106 10.87 1.81 1.13
N TYR A 107 10.63 2.64 2.15
CA TYR A 107 9.52 2.50 3.11
C TYR A 107 8.53 3.66 2.98
N PRO A 108 7.23 3.41 3.14
CA PRO A 108 6.23 4.47 3.05
C PRO A 108 6.33 5.41 4.26
N GLN A 109 6.53 6.69 3.98
CA GLN A 109 6.43 7.76 4.96
C GLN A 109 5.02 8.37 4.93
N PRO A 110 4.54 8.95 6.04
CA PRO A 110 3.19 9.54 6.12
C PRO A 110 2.94 10.61 5.03
N GLN A 111 3.96 11.40 4.72
CA GLN A 111 3.88 12.52 3.78
C GLN A 111 3.96 12.09 2.31
N HIS A 112 4.28 10.82 2.04
CA HIS A 112 4.36 10.33 0.67
C HIS A 112 2.98 10.36 0.01
N GLU A 113 2.95 10.81 -1.24
CA GLU A 113 1.76 10.72 -2.08
C GLU A 113 1.42 9.25 -2.37
N VAL A 114 0.13 8.92 -2.44
CA VAL A 114 -0.36 7.58 -2.75
C VAL A 114 0.08 7.11 -4.15
N SER A 115 0.31 8.03 -5.07
CA SER A 115 0.82 7.77 -6.42
C SER A 115 2.24 7.18 -6.42
N LEU A 116 3.02 7.41 -5.37
CA LEU A 116 4.36 6.82 -5.22
C LEU A 116 4.31 5.34 -4.90
N TRP A 117 3.20 4.83 -4.35
CA TRP A 117 3.11 3.46 -3.80
C TRP A 117 2.08 2.58 -4.51
N PHE A 118 1.12 3.18 -5.21
CA PHE A 118 0.05 2.45 -5.88
C PHE A 118 0.08 2.68 -7.39
N LYS A 119 -0.42 1.70 -8.15
CA LYS A 119 -0.58 1.80 -9.60
C LYS A 119 -1.39 3.05 -9.98
N PRO A 120 -1.14 3.69 -11.14
CA PRO A 120 -1.78 4.95 -11.52
C PRO A 120 -3.31 4.91 -11.50
N SER A 121 -3.92 3.79 -11.87
CA SER A 121 -5.38 3.61 -11.84
C SER A 121 -5.94 3.66 -10.42
N LEU A 122 -5.24 3.07 -9.45
CA LEU A 122 -5.65 3.03 -8.06
C LEU A 122 -5.37 4.35 -7.36
N ALA A 123 -4.19 4.93 -7.58
CA ALA A 123 -3.81 6.24 -7.06
C ALA A 123 -4.81 7.32 -7.50
N ARG A 124 -5.22 7.34 -8.78
CA ARG A 124 -6.24 8.31 -9.26
C ARG A 124 -7.57 8.18 -8.53
N ARG A 125 -8.01 6.96 -8.19
CA ARG A 125 -9.26 6.75 -7.45
C ARG A 125 -9.15 7.24 -6.01
N LEU A 126 -8.00 7.02 -5.36
CA LEU A 126 -7.73 7.53 -4.02
C LEU A 126 -7.66 9.07 -4.01
N MET A 127 -6.91 9.67 -4.93
CA MET A 127 -6.80 11.13 -5.06
C MET A 127 -8.15 11.78 -5.37
N ALA A 128 -8.98 11.16 -6.22
CA ALA A 128 -10.33 11.66 -6.51
C ALA A 128 -11.28 11.61 -5.29
N ALA A 129 -10.91 10.87 -4.24
CA ALA A 129 -11.60 10.83 -2.95
C ALA A 129 -10.89 11.67 -1.88
N GLU A 130 -10.00 12.60 -2.29
CA GLU A 130 -9.18 13.44 -1.42
C GLU A 130 -8.25 12.66 -0.48
N ILE A 131 -7.86 11.45 -0.87
CA ILE A 131 -6.82 10.66 -0.21
C ILE A 131 -5.55 10.81 -1.02
N ARG A 132 -4.75 11.83 -0.70
CA ARG A 132 -3.55 12.18 -1.48
C ARG A 132 -2.30 11.57 -0.89
N ARG A 133 -2.24 11.46 0.43
CA ARG A 133 -1.07 10.96 1.16
C ARG A 133 -1.33 9.63 1.87
N ILE A 134 -0.24 8.95 2.21
CA ILE A 134 -0.29 7.74 3.02
C ILE A 134 -0.92 8.03 4.40
N GLU A 135 -0.68 9.21 4.99
CA GLU A 135 -1.32 9.64 6.25
C GLU A 135 -2.85 9.77 6.14
N ASP A 136 -3.38 10.26 5.02
CA ASP A 136 -4.81 10.37 4.78
C ASP A 136 -5.46 8.98 4.76
N LEU A 137 -4.81 8.05 4.05
CA LEU A 137 -5.27 6.69 3.87
C LEU A 137 -5.25 5.90 5.19
N THR A 138 -4.13 5.96 5.92
CA THR A 138 -3.99 5.31 7.23
C THR A 138 -4.95 5.89 8.25
N SER A 139 -5.14 7.21 8.28
CA SER A 139 -6.08 7.88 9.17
C SER A 139 -7.52 7.48 8.86
N LEU A 140 -7.92 7.45 7.58
CA LEU A 140 -9.24 6.98 7.18
C LEU A 140 -9.49 5.53 7.59
N ALA A 141 -8.51 4.66 7.33
CA ALA A 141 -8.58 3.25 7.71
C ALA A 141 -8.68 3.07 9.23
N ASN A 142 -7.93 3.84 10.00
CA ASN A 142 -7.97 3.80 11.46
C ASN A 142 -9.30 4.31 12.01
N ARG A 143 -9.89 5.36 11.42
CA ARG A 143 -11.20 5.88 11.85
C ARG A 143 -12.37 4.95 11.53
N ARG A 144 -12.36 4.30 10.36
CA ARG A 144 -13.49 3.47 9.87
C ARG A 144 -13.27 1.96 10.00
N GLY A 145 -12.11 1.55 10.48
CA GLY A 145 -11.71 0.15 10.55
C GLY A 145 -11.60 -0.49 9.16
N SER A 146 -11.75 -1.81 9.11
CA SER A 146 -11.64 -2.61 7.88
C SER A 146 -12.64 -2.28 6.78
N SER A 147 -13.72 -1.57 7.11
CA SER A 147 -14.76 -1.14 6.15
C SER A 147 -14.52 0.26 5.58
N TRP A 148 -13.34 0.86 5.80
CA TRP A 148 -13.00 2.21 5.33
C TRP A 148 -13.29 2.45 3.84
N TRP A 149 -13.07 1.44 3.01
CA TRP A 149 -13.24 1.51 1.56
C TRP A 149 -14.68 1.78 1.12
N ARG A 150 -15.67 1.44 1.95
CA ARG A 150 -17.09 1.76 1.68
C ARG A 150 -17.36 3.27 1.65
N ALA A 151 -16.49 4.07 2.26
CA ALA A 151 -16.56 5.52 2.22
C ALA A 151 -15.85 6.14 1.01
N VAL A 152 -15.16 5.32 0.20
CA VAL A 152 -14.31 5.79 -0.89
C VAL A 152 -14.95 5.42 -2.22
N PRO A 153 -15.48 6.39 -2.99
CA PRO A 153 -16.11 6.12 -4.26
C PRO A 153 -15.19 5.36 -5.21
N ARG A 154 -15.75 4.39 -5.94
CA ARG A 154 -15.05 3.61 -6.99
C ARG A 154 -13.91 2.72 -6.48
N ILE A 155 -13.78 2.53 -5.16
CA ILE A 155 -12.95 1.47 -4.56
C ILE A 155 -13.86 0.32 -4.13
N GLY A 156 -13.73 -0.81 -4.82
CA GLY A 156 -14.43 -2.04 -4.47
C GLY A 156 -13.62 -2.94 -3.52
N ALA A 157 -14.24 -4.02 -3.05
CA ALA A 157 -13.65 -4.96 -2.10
C ALA A 157 -12.27 -5.50 -2.54
N GLN A 158 -12.08 -5.82 -3.81
CA GLN A 158 -10.79 -6.32 -4.32
C GLN A 158 -9.68 -5.26 -4.25
N SER A 159 -9.98 -4.00 -4.58
CA SER A 159 -8.99 -2.92 -4.43
C SER A 159 -8.69 -2.66 -2.96
N ALA A 160 -9.72 -2.70 -2.11
CA ALA A 160 -9.57 -2.57 -0.67
C ALA A 160 -8.73 -3.71 -0.06
N GLU A 161 -8.85 -4.93 -0.58
CA GLU A 161 -8.02 -6.08 -0.24
C GLU A 161 -6.55 -5.79 -0.49
N VAL A 162 -6.21 -5.42 -1.72
CA VAL A 162 -4.82 -5.11 -2.12
C VAL A 162 -4.23 -3.99 -1.25
N ILE A 163 -4.99 -2.90 -1.06
CA ILE A 163 -4.54 -1.74 -0.29
C ILE A 163 -4.35 -2.10 1.17
N THR A 164 -5.32 -2.76 1.78
CA THR A 164 -5.27 -3.08 3.21
C THR A 164 -4.18 -4.11 3.49
N HIS A 165 -3.99 -5.10 2.60
CA HIS A 165 -2.90 -6.04 2.71
C HIS A 165 -1.53 -5.34 2.64
N TRP A 166 -1.39 -4.38 1.71
CA TRP A 166 -0.19 -3.55 1.65
C TRP A 166 0.01 -2.75 2.94
N LEU A 167 -1.02 -2.05 3.46
CA LEU A 167 -0.94 -1.28 4.71
C LEU A 167 -0.54 -2.14 5.91
N VAL A 168 -1.12 -3.34 6.04
CA VAL A 168 -0.82 -4.29 7.12
C VAL A 168 0.64 -4.72 7.08
N ARG A 169 1.17 -5.02 5.88
CA ARG A 169 2.58 -5.40 5.69
C ARG A 169 3.56 -4.28 6.08
N GLN A 170 3.15 -3.02 5.92
CA GLN A 170 4.00 -1.86 6.23
C GLN A 170 3.96 -1.41 7.70
N ARG A 171 3.19 -2.09 8.56
CA ARG A 171 3.02 -1.71 9.98
C ARG A 171 4.34 -1.54 10.73
N SER A 172 5.25 -2.51 10.57
CA SER A 172 6.54 -2.48 11.25
C SER A 172 7.38 -1.27 10.85
N ALA A 173 7.43 -0.97 9.55
CA ALA A 173 8.20 0.15 9.02
C ALA A 173 7.59 1.52 9.38
N MET A 174 6.27 1.62 9.46
CA MET A 174 5.56 2.88 9.70
C MET A 174 5.36 3.23 11.19
N GLY A 175 5.50 2.26 12.09
CA GLY A 175 5.36 2.46 13.54
C GLY A 175 4.04 3.13 13.92
N ALA A 176 4.11 4.28 14.60
CA ALA A 176 2.94 5.01 15.10
C ALA A 176 1.98 5.49 13.98
N ALA A 177 2.50 5.75 12.78
CA ALA A 177 1.72 6.19 11.62
C ALA A 177 1.04 5.03 10.88
N ALA A 178 1.27 3.79 11.28
CA ALA A 178 0.67 2.62 10.65
C ALA A 178 -0.83 2.49 10.89
N VAL A 179 -1.47 1.63 10.10
CA VAL A 179 -2.82 1.16 10.42
C VAL A 179 -2.84 0.33 11.71
N LYS A 180 -3.81 0.58 12.59
CA LYS A 180 -4.02 -0.15 13.85
C LYS A 180 -4.34 -1.62 13.59
N ALA A 181 -4.11 -2.46 14.60
CA ALA A 181 -4.23 -3.92 14.50
C ALA A 181 -5.62 -4.39 14.00
N TYR A 182 -6.68 -3.67 14.38
CA TYR A 182 -8.06 -3.98 13.98
C TYR A 182 -8.39 -3.71 12.51
N VAL A 183 -7.54 -2.98 11.79
CA VAL A 183 -7.72 -2.76 10.34
C VAL A 183 -7.21 -4.01 9.62
N LEU A 184 -8.13 -4.79 9.08
CA LEU A 184 -7.81 -6.06 8.42
C LEU A 184 -8.33 -6.06 6.97
N PRO A 185 -7.71 -6.84 6.06
CA PRO A 185 -8.21 -6.96 4.70
C PRO A 185 -9.66 -7.49 4.68
N PRO A 186 -10.52 -7.04 3.73
CA PRO A 186 -11.88 -7.54 3.56
C PRO A 186 -12.01 -9.07 3.66
N ALA A 187 -11.14 -9.85 3.01
CA ALA A 187 -11.18 -11.31 3.04
C ALA A 187 -10.95 -11.91 4.43
N ALA A 188 -10.23 -11.21 5.32
CA ALA A 188 -10.05 -11.64 6.71
C ALA A 188 -11.36 -11.63 7.51
N HIS A 189 -12.42 -10.99 6.99
CA HIS A 189 -13.75 -10.98 7.60
C HIS A 189 -14.71 -11.98 6.97
N ALA A 190 -14.33 -12.60 5.84
CA ALA A 190 -15.17 -13.58 5.14
C ALA A 190 -15.31 -14.88 5.93
N HIS A 191 -14.29 -15.22 6.72
CA HIS A 191 -14.31 -16.33 7.67
C HIS A 191 -14.53 -15.79 9.08
N ARG A 192 -15.76 -15.37 9.38
CA ARG A 192 -16.19 -15.20 10.77
C ARG A 192 -16.95 -16.45 11.15
N ASP A 193 -16.48 -17.13 12.20
CA ASP A 193 -17.27 -18.15 12.86
C ASP A 193 -18.62 -17.53 13.24
N ALA A 194 -19.69 -18.32 13.13
CA ALA A 194 -21.00 -17.88 13.56
C ALA A 194 -20.88 -17.43 15.02
N LEU A 195 -21.26 -16.18 15.29
CA LEU A 195 -21.24 -15.62 16.64
C LEU A 195 -22.24 -16.42 17.48
N VAL A 196 -21.72 -17.27 18.37
CA VAL A 196 -22.55 -18.02 19.30
C VAL A 196 -23.05 -17.06 20.38
N PRO A 197 -24.35 -17.05 20.70
CA PRO A 197 -24.85 -16.28 21.82
C PRO A 197 -24.14 -16.65 23.12
N LEU A 198 -23.69 -15.65 23.87
CA LEU A 198 -22.93 -15.82 25.11
C LEU A 198 -23.57 -15.04 26.25
N ALA A 199 -23.59 -15.62 27.45
CA ALA A 199 -24.04 -14.91 28.64
C ALA A 199 -23.11 -13.73 28.95
N LEU A 200 -23.69 -12.56 29.20
CA LEU A 200 -22.94 -11.37 29.56
C LEU A 200 -22.20 -11.60 30.89
N ALA A 201 -20.87 -11.58 30.84
CA ALA A 201 -20.02 -11.81 32.00
C ALA A 201 -18.66 -11.10 31.83
N PRO A 202 -17.96 -10.76 32.93
CA PRO A 202 -16.62 -10.17 32.84
C PRO A 202 -15.58 -11.05 32.13
N GLY A 203 -15.78 -12.37 32.13
CA GLY A 203 -14.87 -13.37 31.55
C GLY A 203 -15.20 -13.81 30.12
N MET A 204 -15.97 -13.02 29.36
CA MET A 204 -16.31 -13.39 27.98
C MET A 204 -15.04 -13.52 27.11
N PRO A 205 -14.90 -14.61 26.32
CA PRO A 205 -13.73 -14.81 25.47
C PRO A 205 -13.62 -13.78 24.34
N TYR A 206 -14.77 -13.24 23.91
CA TYR A 206 -14.88 -12.18 22.91
C TYR A 206 -16.20 -11.42 23.09
N PRO A 207 -16.29 -10.15 22.68
CA PRO A 207 -17.54 -9.42 22.67
C PRO A 207 -18.48 -10.00 21.60
N VAL A 208 -19.77 -10.13 21.93
CA VAL A 208 -20.85 -10.47 20.98
C VAL A 208 -21.77 -9.26 20.77
N PRO A 209 -22.45 -9.16 19.61
CA PRO A 209 -23.49 -8.16 19.41
C PRO A 209 -24.56 -8.23 20.51
N LEU A 210 -25.21 -7.09 20.79
CA LEU A 210 -26.17 -6.96 21.89
C LEU A 210 -27.34 -7.96 21.76
N GLU A 211 -27.76 -8.25 20.54
CA GLU A 211 -28.78 -9.24 20.19
C GLU A 211 -28.37 -10.68 20.54
N HIS A 212 -27.08 -10.97 20.59
CA HIS A 212 -26.52 -12.29 20.93
C HIS A 212 -26.06 -12.38 22.39
N MET A 213 -26.16 -11.30 23.17
CA MET A 213 -25.87 -11.34 24.61
C MET A 213 -27.00 -12.06 25.36
N LEU A 214 -26.71 -13.18 26.01
CA LEU A 214 -27.66 -13.89 26.86
C LEU A 214 -27.68 -13.28 28.26
N VAL A 215 -28.81 -13.41 28.94
CA VAL A 215 -28.97 -12.92 30.31
C VAL A 215 -28.00 -13.67 31.23
N PRO A 216 -27.20 -12.96 32.05
CA PRO A 216 -26.31 -13.59 33.03
C PRO A 216 -27.08 -14.48 34.01
N ALA A 217 -26.43 -15.54 34.51
CA ALA A 217 -27.03 -16.41 35.51
C ALA A 217 -27.18 -15.69 36.86
N SER A 218 -28.38 -15.72 37.44
CA SER A 218 -28.74 -15.05 38.69
C SER A 218 -27.98 -15.56 39.91
N ASN A 219 -27.33 -16.72 39.80
CA ASN A 219 -26.54 -17.35 40.87
C ASN A 219 -25.11 -16.78 40.98
N THR A 220 -24.71 -15.85 40.11
CA THR A 220 -23.40 -15.19 40.16
C THR A 220 -23.51 -13.83 40.86
N ALA A 221 -22.47 -13.42 41.60
CA ALA A 221 -22.47 -12.17 42.36
C ALA A 221 -22.76 -10.92 41.51
N THR A 222 -22.33 -10.91 40.25
CA THR A 222 -22.54 -9.80 39.31
C THR A 222 -23.74 -10.01 38.37
N GLY A 223 -24.34 -11.20 38.38
CA GLY A 223 -25.37 -11.60 37.42
C GLY A 223 -26.63 -10.74 37.44
N PRO A 224 -27.26 -10.50 38.61
CA PRO A 224 -28.46 -9.66 38.70
C PRO A 224 -28.26 -8.22 38.20
N GLY A 225 -27.10 -7.61 38.50
CA GLY A 225 -26.77 -6.27 38.04
C GLY A 225 -26.63 -6.20 36.51
N LEU A 226 -25.83 -7.10 35.94
CA LEU A 226 -25.64 -7.18 34.48
C LEU A 226 -26.93 -7.53 33.74
N ALA A 227 -27.82 -8.32 34.34
CA ALA A 227 -29.13 -8.65 33.78
C ALA A 227 -30.04 -7.41 33.73
N ALA A 228 -30.04 -6.59 34.79
CA ALA A 228 -30.78 -5.33 34.83
C ALA A 228 -30.26 -4.33 33.79
N ASP A 229 -28.93 -4.19 33.67
CA ASP A 229 -28.29 -3.31 32.68
C ASP A 229 -28.63 -3.74 31.23
N LEU A 230 -28.54 -5.05 30.95
CA LEU A 230 -28.86 -5.58 29.62
C LEU A 230 -30.34 -5.36 29.28
N ALA A 231 -31.24 -5.56 30.24
CA ALA A 231 -32.67 -5.30 30.06
C ALA A 231 -32.94 -3.80 29.82
N PHE A 232 -32.26 -2.92 30.55
CA PHE A 232 -32.34 -1.47 30.38
C PHE A 232 -31.92 -1.04 28.97
N VAL A 233 -30.73 -1.45 28.51
CA VAL A 233 -30.22 -1.06 27.17
C VAL A 233 -31.14 -1.56 26.06
N ARG A 234 -31.66 -2.80 26.17
CA ARG A 234 -32.60 -3.35 25.19
C ARG A 234 -33.93 -2.61 25.18
N GLY A 235 -34.47 -2.30 26.36
CA GLY A 235 -35.69 -1.51 26.49
C GLY A 235 -35.53 -0.10 25.91
N TRP A 236 -34.38 0.54 26.17
CA TRP A 236 -34.04 1.84 25.62
C TRP A 236 -33.96 1.80 24.08
N LEU A 237 -33.23 0.86 23.49
CA LEU A 237 -33.15 0.73 22.02
C LEU A 237 -34.51 0.40 21.37
N GLY A 238 -35.33 -0.42 22.03
CA GLY A 238 -36.67 -0.78 21.55
C GLY A 238 -37.68 0.37 21.59
N ALA A 239 -37.44 1.40 22.42
CA ALA A 239 -38.24 2.61 22.46
C ALA A 239 -37.86 3.61 21.34
N TRP A 240 -36.66 3.50 20.78
CA TRP A 240 -36.14 4.41 19.73
C TRP A 240 -36.27 3.86 18.31
N THR A 241 -36.64 2.58 18.15
CA THR A 241 -36.80 1.92 16.84
C THR A 241 -38.27 1.82 16.38
N ARG A 242 -39.18 2.53 17.07
CA ARG A 242 -40.60 2.73 16.69
C ARG A 242 -40.83 4.17 16.28
#